data_AF-A0A7S4NVF8-F1
#
_entry.id   AF-A0A7S4NVF8-F1
#
_cell.length_a   1.000
_cell.length_b   1.000
_cell.length_c   1.000
_cell.angle_alpha   90.00
_cell.angle_beta   90.00
_cell.angle_gamma   90.00
#
_symmetry.space_group_name_H-M   'P 1'
#
loop_
_entity.id
_entity.type
_entity.pdbx_description
1 polymer ?
#
loop_
_entity_poly.entity_id
_entity_poly.type
_entity_poly.pdbx_seq_one_letter_code
_entity_poly.pdbx_strand_id
1 'polypeptide(L)'
;DDLSSKWVNESKTNQCESTQERRSVIKRLCYGFLYGQGLERMATLMKKSIKETSHLVSVFKKQYPAVVDYQSKIQNACFKSGEVRTRFGRRRLLPNIQSPIQALSAEAERQAFNTVIQGTASDLMKRAMILLHSQLTKRKSSAAIVLQVHDELVLLAPYYEIEDTVYLTRSCMETASSGFLIKTPVVVRVGKSLSDDDLEEYTQWESRLYCVSEKEGKMGGVL
;
A
#
# COMPACT_ATOMS: atom_id res chain seq x y z
N ASP A 1 -15.38 -5.83 7.16
CA ASP A 1 -14.98 -6.25 8.51
C ASP A 1 -13.65 -5.65 8.92
N ASP A 2 -13.70 -4.78 9.93
CA ASP A 2 -12.55 -4.02 10.43
C ASP A 2 -11.57 -4.98 11.14
N LEU A 3 -10.32 -5.06 10.68
CA LEU A 3 -9.26 -5.85 11.35
C LEU A 3 -9.15 -5.51 12.84
N SER A 4 -9.52 -4.29 13.23
CA SER A 4 -9.53 -3.87 14.63
C SER A 4 -10.63 -4.52 15.46
N SER A 5 -11.81 -4.81 14.91
CA SER A 5 -12.90 -5.43 15.67
C SER A 5 -12.62 -6.89 16.02
N LYS A 6 -12.00 -7.64 15.09
CA LYS A 6 -11.56 -9.04 15.36
C LYS A 6 -10.45 -9.12 16.40
N TRP A 7 -9.61 -8.08 16.50
CA TRP A 7 -8.48 -8.04 17.42
C TRP A 7 -8.88 -7.69 18.85
N VAL A 8 -9.90 -6.84 19.00
CA VAL A 8 -10.44 -6.36 20.30
C VAL A 8 -10.95 -7.49 21.20
N ASN A 9 -11.50 -8.57 20.64
CA ASN A 9 -12.06 -9.66 21.44
C ASN A 9 -11.00 -10.48 22.18
N GLU A 10 -9.74 -10.45 21.76
CA GLU A 10 -8.68 -11.32 22.32
C GLU A 10 -7.59 -10.55 23.09
N SER A 11 -7.34 -9.28 22.77
CA SER A 11 -6.21 -8.53 23.35
C SER A 11 -6.46 -7.95 24.74
N LYS A 12 -7.69 -8.04 25.29
CA LYS A 12 -8.09 -7.43 26.60
C LYS A 12 -7.56 -6.00 26.79
N THR A 13 -7.37 -5.25 25.72
CA THR A 13 -6.87 -3.87 25.78
C THR A 13 -7.99 -2.99 26.31
N ASN A 14 -7.67 -2.17 27.31
CA ASN A 14 -8.60 -1.30 28.03
C ASN A 14 -9.62 -0.61 27.10
N GLN A 15 -10.90 -0.69 27.47
CA GLN A 15 -12.07 -0.16 26.74
C GLN A 15 -12.08 1.38 26.55
N CYS A 16 -11.02 2.10 26.93
CA CYS A 16 -10.94 3.57 26.87
C CYS A 16 -10.26 4.16 25.62
N GLU A 17 -9.62 3.37 24.74
CA GLU A 17 -9.00 3.92 23.51
C GLU A 17 -10.06 4.17 22.42
N SER A 18 -10.01 5.33 21.75
CA SER A 18 -10.92 5.65 20.65
C SER A 18 -10.75 4.65 19.49
N THR A 19 -11.79 4.44 18.67
CA THR A 19 -11.73 3.51 17.52
C THR A 19 -10.60 3.90 16.54
N GLN A 20 -10.31 5.20 16.41
CA GLN A 20 -9.29 5.72 15.51
C GLN A 20 -7.87 5.49 16.02
N GLU A 21 -7.62 5.68 17.32
CA GLU A 21 -6.34 5.33 17.95
C GLU A 21 -6.07 3.83 17.84
N ARG A 22 -7.09 2.99 18.09
CA ARG A 22 -7.00 1.53 17.93
C ARG A 22 -6.62 1.12 16.51
N ARG A 23 -7.30 1.68 15.50
CA ARG A 23 -6.95 1.45 14.09
C ARG A 23 -5.52 1.88 13.79
N SER A 24 -5.07 3.02 14.32
CA SER A 24 -3.71 3.52 14.13
C SER A 24 -2.65 2.58 14.73
N VAL A 25 -2.87 2.08 15.95
CA VAL A 25 -1.98 1.11 16.60
C VAL A 25 -1.89 -0.18 15.80
N ILE A 26 -3.03 -0.73 15.37
CA ILE A 26 -3.07 -1.96 14.57
C ILE A 26 -2.41 -1.77 13.22
N LYS A 27 -2.66 -0.65 12.55
CA LYS A 27 -1.99 -0.30 11.28
C LYS A 27 -0.47 -0.32 11.45
N ARG A 28 0.04 0.31 12.53
CA ARG A 28 1.48 0.34 12.84
C ARG A 28 2.01 -1.05 13.19
N LEU A 29 1.27 -1.86 13.93
CA LEU A 29 1.63 -3.24 14.25
C LEU A 29 1.75 -4.10 12.98
N CYS A 30 0.73 -4.05 12.11
CA CYS A 30 0.71 -4.77 10.84
C CYS A 30 1.89 -4.37 9.96
N TYR A 31 2.16 -3.08 9.77
CA TYR A 31 3.30 -2.62 8.99
C TYR A 31 4.65 -2.94 9.64
N GLY A 32 4.75 -2.81 10.96
CA GLY A 32 5.95 -3.16 11.71
C GLY A 32 6.29 -4.63 11.53
N PHE A 33 5.29 -5.50 11.68
CA PHE A 33 5.44 -6.93 11.48
C PHE A 33 5.74 -7.29 10.01
N LEU A 34 4.94 -6.80 9.07
CA LEU A 34 5.09 -7.09 7.64
C LEU A 34 6.41 -6.57 7.06
N TYR A 35 7.03 -5.57 7.69
CA TYR A 35 8.31 -5.03 7.25
C TYR A 35 9.49 -5.49 8.10
N GLY A 36 9.28 -6.47 8.98
CA GLY A 36 10.32 -7.05 9.82
C GLY A 36 10.99 -6.03 10.74
N GLN A 37 10.25 -5.01 11.19
CA GLN A 37 10.79 -4.01 12.11
C GLN A 37 11.13 -4.65 13.46
N GLY A 38 12.22 -4.19 14.05
CA GLY A 38 12.60 -4.59 15.41
C GLY A 38 11.56 -4.15 16.44
N LEU A 39 11.47 -4.91 17.53
CA LEU A 39 10.50 -4.69 18.61
C LEU A 39 10.58 -3.28 19.21
N GLU A 40 11.79 -2.75 19.35
CA GLU A 40 12.05 -1.40 19.87
C GLU A 40 11.44 -0.32 18.96
N ARG A 41 11.69 -0.40 17.65
CA ARG A 41 11.13 0.53 16.67
C ARG A 41 9.61 0.47 16.66
N MET A 42 9.04 -0.74 16.75
CA MET A 42 7.59 -0.93 16.84
C MET A 42 7.03 -0.29 18.12
N ALA A 43 7.71 -0.43 19.25
CA ALA A 43 7.32 0.17 20.52
C ALA A 43 7.30 1.71 20.44
N THR A 44 8.35 2.31 19.86
CA THR A 44 8.42 3.76 19.60
C THR A 44 7.28 4.23 18.70
N LEU A 45 7.04 3.54 17.59
CA LEU A 45 5.97 3.91 16.65
C LEU A 45 4.58 3.78 17.28
N MET A 46 4.34 2.76 18.08
CA MET A 46 3.05 2.56 18.76
C MET A 46 2.89 3.41 20.01
N LYS A 47 3.94 4.10 20.48
CA LYS A 47 3.98 4.82 21.75
C LYS A 47 3.57 3.92 22.93
N LYS A 48 4.03 2.67 22.94
CA LYS A 48 3.78 1.67 23.98
C LYS A 48 5.10 1.12 24.52
N SER A 49 5.07 0.49 25.69
CA SER A 49 6.26 -0.16 26.24
C SER A 49 6.72 -1.34 25.38
N ILE A 50 7.99 -1.74 25.52
CA ILE A 50 8.52 -2.94 24.85
C ILE A 50 7.75 -4.19 25.28
N LYS A 51 7.37 -4.28 26.56
CA LYS A 51 6.61 -5.41 27.11
C LYS A 51 5.21 -5.51 26.48
N GLU A 52 4.49 -4.40 26.41
CA GLU A 52 3.18 -4.35 25.74
C GLU A 52 3.31 -4.68 24.26
N THR A 53 4.28 -4.07 23.58
CA THR A 53 4.55 -4.32 22.15
C THR A 53 4.86 -5.79 21.88
N SER A 54 5.65 -6.43 22.74
CA SER A 54 5.95 -7.87 22.65
C SER A 54 4.69 -8.72 22.80
N HIS A 55 3.84 -8.37 23.77
CA HIS A 55 2.56 -9.04 23.95
C HIS A 55 1.66 -8.90 22.71
N LEU A 56 1.54 -7.68 22.16
CA LEU A 56 0.76 -7.42 20.94
C LEU A 56 1.28 -8.21 19.74
N VAL A 57 2.60 -8.28 19.54
CA VAL A 57 3.20 -9.10 18.49
C VAL A 57 2.90 -10.59 18.72
N SER A 58 2.94 -11.07 19.95
CA SER A 58 2.62 -12.46 20.27
C SER A 58 1.16 -12.81 19.97
N VAL A 59 0.22 -11.91 20.29
CA VAL A 59 -1.21 -12.06 19.97
C VAL A 59 -1.41 -12.07 18.46
N PHE A 60 -0.77 -11.14 17.74
CA PHE A 60 -0.82 -11.10 16.28
C PHE A 60 -0.33 -12.40 15.63
N LYS A 61 0.81 -12.93 16.09
CA LYS A 61 1.36 -14.19 15.58
C LYS A 61 0.42 -15.38 15.82
N LYS A 62 -0.23 -15.43 16.99
CA LYS A 62 -1.22 -16.47 17.32
C LYS A 62 -2.46 -16.37 16.45
N GLN A 63 -2.91 -15.15 16.16
CA GLN A 63 -4.10 -14.92 15.35
C GLN A 63 -3.88 -15.15 13.86
N TYR A 64 -2.66 -14.89 13.37
CA TYR A 64 -2.29 -15.00 11.96
C TYR A 64 -1.08 -15.93 11.73
N PRO A 65 -1.18 -17.22 12.12
CA PRO A 65 -0.05 -18.16 12.03
C PRO A 65 0.43 -18.37 10.59
N ALA A 66 -0.49 -18.33 9.61
CA ALA A 66 -0.17 -18.45 8.20
C ALA A 66 0.82 -17.37 7.70
N VAL A 67 0.83 -16.18 8.30
CA VAL A 67 1.77 -15.11 7.93
C VAL A 67 3.18 -15.46 8.44
N VAL A 68 3.27 -16.00 9.66
CA VAL A 68 4.55 -16.46 10.26
C VAL A 68 5.11 -17.63 9.45
N ASP A 69 4.27 -18.57 9.06
CA ASP A 69 4.66 -19.71 8.23
C ASP A 69 5.17 -19.25 6.87
N TYR A 70 4.49 -18.26 6.26
CA TYR A 70 4.89 -17.71 4.98
C TYR A 70 6.24 -16.98 5.07
N GLN A 71 6.45 -16.17 6.12
CA GLN A 71 7.73 -15.53 6.39
C GLN A 71 8.86 -16.56 6.54
N SER A 72 8.62 -17.60 7.34
CA SER A 72 9.60 -18.68 7.59
C SER A 72 9.93 -19.43 6.29
N LYS A 73 8.91 -19.70 5.44
CA LYS A 73 9.13 -20.31 4.12
C LYS A 73 10.03 -19.47 3.23
N ILE A 74 9.81 -18.15 3.17
CA ILE A 74 10.66 -17.24 2.38
C ILE A 74 12.09 -17.23 2.91
N GLN A 75 12.27 -17.09 4.22
CA GLN A 75 13.59 -17.03 4.85
C GLN A 75 14.37 -18.34 4.63
N ASN A 76 13.72 -19.50 4.83
CA ASN A 76 14.32 -20.81 4.59
C ASN A 76 14.68 -21.03 3.12
N ALA A 77 13.84 -20.59 2.18
CA ALA A 77 14.15 -20.68 0.76
C ALA A 77 15.34 -19.78 0.38
N CYS A 78 15.39 -18.55 0.94
CA CYS A 78 16.49 -17.62 0.74
C CYS A 78 17.80 -18.16 1.35
N PHE A 79 17.75 -18.77 2.53
CA PHE A 79 18.92 -19.37 3.17
C PHE A 79 19.56 -20.46 2.32
N LYS A 80 18.74 -21.28 1.64
CA LYS A 80 19.21 -22.36 0.77
C LYS A 80 19.77 -21.86 -0.57
N SER A 81 19.17 -20.81 -1.13
CA SER A 81 19.47 -20.35 -2.50
C SER A 81 20.40 -19.13 -2.57
N GLY A 82 20.53 -18.35 -1.50
CA GLY A 82 21.22 -17.06 -1.50
C GLY A 82 20.47 -15.94 -2.24
N GLU A 83 19.23 -16.20 -2.70
CA GLU A 83 18.42 -15.24 -3.44
C GLU A 83 16.94 -15.28 -3.04
N VAL A 84 16.22 -14.21 -3.39
CA VAL A 84 14.77 -14.14 -3.26
C VAL A 84 14.18 -13.51 -4.52
N ARG A 85 12.91 -13.81 -4.83
CA ARG A 85 12.21 -13.28 -6.00
C ARG A 85 10.85 -12.71 -5.62
N THR A 86 10.45 -11.63 -6.28
CA THR A 86 9.06 -11.15 -6.25
C THR A 86 8.14 -12.12 -6.98
N ARG A 87 6.81 -11.97 -6.83
CA ARG A 87 5.84 -12.80 -7.57
C ARG A 87 6.04 -12.76 -9.08
N PHE A 88 6.54 -11.64 -9.61
CA PHE A 88 6.79 -11.44 -11.04
C PHE A 88 8.23 -11.79 -11.46
N GLY A 89 8.99 -12.45 -10.59
CA GLY A 89 10.29 -13.03 -10.93
C GLY A 89 11.48 -12.09 -10.77
N ARG A 90 11.28 -10.83 -10.35
CA ARG A 90 12.38 -9.91 -10.07
C ARG A 90 13.21 -10.42 -8.91
N ARG A 91 14.50 -10.62 -9.15
CA ARG A 91 15.44 -11.24 -8.22
C ARG A 91 16.20 -10.21 -7.38
N ARG A 92 16.49 -10.57 -6.12
CA ARG A 92 17.49 -9.94 -5.26
C ARG A 92 18.42 -11.01 -4.67
N LEU A 93 19.72 -10.77 -4.77
CA LEU A 93 20.74 -11.60 -4.12
C LEU A 93 20.95 -11.11 -2.68
N LEU A 94 21.11 -12.05 -1.76
CA LEU A 94 21.30 -11.81 -0.32
C LEU A 94 22.47 -12.65 0.19
N PRO A 95 23.72 -12.29 -0.15
CA PRO A 95 24.90 -13.11 0.17
C PRO A 95 25.10 -13.27 1.69
N ASN A 96 24.64 -12.30 2.48
CA ASN A 96 24.75 -12.31 3.94
C ASN A 96 23.75 -13.24 4.65
N ILE A 97 22.86 -13.92 3.93
CA ILE A 97 21.84 -14.79 4.55
C ILE A 97 22.44 -15.97 5.32
N GLN A 98 23.65 -16.41 4.93
CA GLN A 98 24.40 -17.47 5.62
C GLN A 98 25.56 -16.90 6.47
N SER A 99 25.60 -15.58 6.69
CA SER A 99 26.68 -14.97 7.44
C SER A 99 26.72 -15.51 8.88
N PRO A 100 27.90 -15.87 9.42
CA PRO A 100 28.04 -16.22 10.82
C PRO A 100 27.83 -15.02 11.75
N ILE A 101 27.88 -13.79 11.21
CA ILE A 101 27.59 -12.57 11.95
C ILE A 101 26.07 -12.42 12.03
N GLN A 102 25.51 -12.66 13.22
CA GLN A 102 24.07 -12.66 13.48
C GLN A 102 23.37 -11.37 13.00
N ALA A 103 24.01 -10.21 13.13
CA ALA A 103 23.45 -8.96 12.65
C ALA A 103 23.26 -8.92 11.12
N LEU A 104 24.21 -9.50 10.37
CA LEU A 104 24.17 -9.54 8.90
C LEU A 104 23.15 -10.56 8.39
N SER A 105 23.07 -11.74 9.00
CA SER A 105 22.07 -12.76 8.64
C SER A 105 20.65 -12.30 8.98
N ALA A 106 20.44 -11.71 10.16
CA ALA A 106 19.14 -11.16 10.55
C ALA A 106 18.69 -10.00 9.63
N GLU A 107 19.63 -9.17 9.16
CA GLU A 107 19.32 -8.14 8.16
C GLU A 107 18.94 -8.75 6.81
N ALA A 108 19.69 -9.76 6.35
CA ALA A 108 19.37 -10.47 5.12
C ALA A 108 17.99 -11.15 5.18
N GLU A 109 17.62 -11.74 6.32
CA GLU A 109 16.30 -12.32 6.54
C GLU A 109 15.17 -11.29 6.44
N ARG A 110 15.35 -10.10 7.03
CA ARG A 110 14.39 -8.99 6.90
C ARG A 110 14.29 -8.53 5.45
N GLN A 111 15.42 -8.37 4.78
CA GLN A 111 15.48 -7.98 3.38
C GLN A 111 14.81 -9.01 2.46
N ALA A 112 14.94 -10.31 2.75
CA ALA A 112 14.32 -11.38 1.99
C ALA A 112 12.80 -11.22 2.00
N PHE A 113 12.22 -11.13 3.21
CA PHE A 113 10.78 -10.97 3.38
C PHE A 113 10.26 -9.67 2.77
N ASN A 114 10.91 -8.55 3.06
CA ASN A 114 10.55 -7.23 2.54
C ASN A 114 10.59 -7.20 1.00
N THR A 115 11.59 -7.85 0.40
CA THR A 115 11.70 -7.91 -1.06
C THR A 115 10.53 -8.65 -1.68
N VAL A 116 10.06 -9.75 -1.10
CA VAL A 116 8.89 -10.47 -1.63
C VAL A 116 7.64 -9.59 -1.55
N ILE A 117 7.36 -9.00 -0.40
CA ILE A 117 6.13 -8.23 -0.18
C ILE A 117 6.16 -6.88 -0.89
N GLN A 118 7.09 -5.99 -0.50
CA GLN A 118 7.20 -4.65 -1.07
C GLN A 118 7.61 -4.70 -2.53
N GLY A 119 8.47 -5.65 -2.89
CA GLY A 119 8.90 -5.78 -4.27
C GLY A 119 7.74 -6.18 -5.18
N THR A 120 6.89 -7.11 -4.75
CA THR A 120 5.67 -7.47 -5.50
C THR A 120 4.69 -6.30 -5.58
N ALA A 121 4.52 -5.52 -4.51
CA ALA A 121 3.70 -4.30 -4.54
C ALA A 121 4.24 -3.25 -5.52
N SER A 122 5.55 -3.02 -5.55
CA SER A 122 6.18 -2.11 -6.52
C SER A 122 6.02 -2.61 -7.95
N ASP A 123 6.11 -3.92 -8.16
CA ASP A 123 5.91 -4.51 -9.50
C ASP A 123 4.45 -4.37 -9.96
N LEU A 124 3.47 -4.52 -9.06
CA LEU A 124 2.06 -4.24 -9.34
C LEU A 124 1.85 -2.79 -9.78
N MET A 125 2.40 -1.85 -9.03
CA MET A 125 2.29 -0.42 -9.35
C MET A 125 2.89 -0.12 -10.73
N LYS A 126 4.09 -0.64 -11.02
CA LYS A 126 4.71 -0.47 -12.34
C LYS A 126 3.86 -1.06 -13.47
N ARG A 127 3.25 -2.24 -13.26
CA ARG A 127 2.33 -2.83 -14.24
C ARG A 127 1.11 -1.93 -14.46
N ALA A 128 0.52 -1.38 -13.40
CA ALA A 128 -0.59 -0.44 -13.50
C ALA A 128 -0.20 0.83 -14.29
N MET A 129 0.97 1.41 -14.00
CA MET A 129 1.50 2.57 -14.71
C MET A 129 1.67 2.29 -16.21
N ILE A 130 2.25 1.15 -16.58
CA ILE A 130 2.44 0.76 -17.99
C ILE A 130 1.09 0.58 -18.70
N LEU A 131 0.14 -0.09 -18.05
CA LEU A 131 -1.21 -0.28 -18.60
C LEU A 131 -1.92 1.05 -18.82
N LEU A 132 -1.92 1.90 -17.79
CA LEU A 132 -2.56 3.21 -17.83
C LEU A 132 -1.94 4.11 -18.89
N HIS A 133 -0.60 4.22 -18.91
CA HIS A 133 0.11 4.98 -19.92
C HIS A 133 -0.24 4.50 -21.34
N SER A 134 -0.25 3.19 -21.58
CA SER A 134 -0.64 2.64 -22.88
C SER A 134 -2.09 3.01 -23.28
N GLN A 135 -3.03 2.99 -22.34
CA GLN A 135 -4.42 3.36 -22.60
C GLN A 135 -4.59 4.85 -22.90
N LEU A 136 -3.93 5.71 -22.13
CA LEU A 136 -3.93 7.16 -22.35
C LEU A 136 -3.36 7.50 -23.74
N THR A 137 -2.23 6.91 -24.11
CA THR A 137 -1.62 7.12 -25.44
C THR A 137 -2.52 6.64 -26.57
N LYS A 138 -3.13 5.44 -26.46
CA LYS A 138 -4.04 4.90 -27.49
C LYS A 138 -5.26 5.79 -27.71
N ARG A 139 -5.77 6.40 -26.65
CA ARG A 139 -6.93 7.30 -26.69
C ARG A 139 -6.56 8.73 -27.07
N LYS A 140 -5.27 9.05 -27.23
CA LYS A 140 -4.76 10.42 -27.39
C LYS A 140 -5.27 11.36 -26.30
N SER A 141 -5.41 10.84 -25.08
CA SER A 141 -5.83 11.62 -23.92
C SER A 141 -4.78 12.65 -23.57
N SER A 142 -5.23 13.81 -23.10
CA SER A 142 -4.36 14.87 -22.60
C SER A 142 -3.97 14.63 -21.13
N ALA A 143 -4.57 13.64 -20.47
CA ALA A 143 -4.21 13.28 -19.11
C ALA A 143 -2.83 12.61 -19.03
N ALA A 144 -2.12 12.87 -17.94
CA ALA A 144 -0.76 12.39 -17.73
C ALA A 144 -0.54 11.93 -16.29
N ILE A 145 0.23 10.85 -16.13
CA ILE A 145 0.78 10.45 -14.84
C ILE A 145 1.93 11.41 -14.51
N VAL A 146 1.86 12.07 -13.37
CA VAL A 146 2.85 13.07 -12.94
C VAL A 146 3.75 12.55 -11.84
N LEU A 147 3.18 11.84 -10.87
CA LEU A 147 3.94 11.34 -9.73
C LEU A 147 3.40 9.98 -9.27
N GLN A 148 4.29 9.17 -8.71
CA GLN A 148 3.96 7.97 -7.98
C GLN A 148 4.44 8.14 -6.53
N VAL A 149 3.51 8.10 -5.57
CA VAL A 149 3.82 8.18 -4.14
C VAL A 149 3.43 6.85 -3.51
N HIS A 150 4.41 5.98 -3.29
CA HIS A 150 4.17 4.62 -2.77
C HIS A 150 3.14 3.83 -3.60
N ASP A 151 1.94 3.63 -3.07
CA ASP A 151 0.80 2.95 -3.68
C ASP A 151 -0.23 3.90 -4.34
N GLU A 152 0.10 5.18 -4.47
CA GLU A 152 -0.72 6.21 -5.08
C GLU A 152 -0.14 6.69 -6.42
N LEU A 153 -1.02 6.95 -7.38
CA LEU A 153 -0.69 7.61 -8.65
C LEU A 153 -1.36 8.98 -8.69
N VAL A 154 -0.57 10.00 -8.96
CA VAL A 154 -1.02 11.37 -9.17
C VAL A 154 -1.10 11.62 -10.66
N LEU A 155 -2.28 12.02 -11.13
CA LEU A 155 -2.54 12.34 -12.52
C LEU A 155 -3.01 13.79 -12.64
N LEU A 156 -2.67 14.41 -13.76
CA LEU A 156 -3.26 15.67 -14.22
C LEU A 156 -4.14 15.37 -15.43
N ALA A 157 -5.31 15.98 -15.49
CA ALA A 157 -6.25 15.78 -16.59
C ALA A 157 -7.07 17.06 -16.83
N PRO A 158 -7.39 17.40 -18.09
CA PRO A 158 -8.36 18.44 -18.36
C PRO A 158 -9.72 18.11 -17.72
N TYR A 159 -10.46 19.14 -17.30
CA TYR A 159 -11.78 18.96 -16.67
C TYR A 159 -12.72 18.05 -17.46
N TYR A 160 -12.71 18.17 -18.78
CA TYR A 160 -13.59 17.40 -19.66
C TYR A 160 -13.16 15.93 -19.84
N GLU A 161 -11.97 15.54 -19.39
CA GLU A 161 -11.46 14.15 -19.43
C GLU A 161 -11.44 13.47 -18.04
N ILE A 162 -11.89 14.16 -16.97
CA ILE A 162 -11.78 13.64 -15.59
C ILE A 162 -12.46 12.29 -15.45
N GLU A 163 -13.71 12.14 -15.89
CA GLU A 163 -14.48 10.91 -15.73
C GLU A 163 -13.83 9.72 -16.45
N ASP A 164 -13.43 9.92 -17.70
CA ASP A 164 -12.69 8.93 -18.49
C ASP A 164 -11.35 8.57 -17.83
N THR A 165 -10.62 9.56 -17.32
CA THR A 165 -9.34 9.34 -16.64
C THR A 165 -9.51 8.54 -15.36
N VAL A 166 -10.54 8.84 -14.56
CA VAL A 166 -10.88 8.10 -13.33
C VAL A 166 -11.22 6.65 -13.67
N TYR A 167 -12.08 6.43 -14.67
CA TYR A 167 -12.46 5.09 -15.10
C TYR A 167 -11.25 4.29 -15.57
N LEU A 168 -10.41 4.87 -16.43
CA LEU A 168 -9.20 4.24 -16.96
C LEU A 168 -8.20 3.91 -15.85
N THR A 169 -7.98 4.85 -14.93
CA THR A 169 -7.06 4.66 -13.80
C THR A 169 -7.49 3.50 -12.93
N ARG A 170 -8.77 3.49 -12.50
CA ARG A 170 -9.35 2.40 -11.70
C ARG A 170 -9.23 1.06 -12.43
N SER A 171 -9.67 1.01 -13.69
CA SER A 171 -9.63 -0.21 -14.50
C SER A 171 -8.21 -0.75 -14.67
N CYS A 172 -7.23 0.10 -14.97
CA CYS A 172 -5.84 -0.31 -15.17
C CYS A 172 -5.18 -0.80 -13.87
N MET A 173 -5.42 -0.12 -12.76
CA MET A 173 -4.88 -0.50 -11.44
C MET A 173 -5.49 -1.81 -10.95
N GLU A 174 -6.80 -2.01 -11.09
CA GLU A 174 -7.47 -3.28 -10.76
C GLU A 174 -7.03 -4.42 -11.68
N THR A 175 -6.83 -4.13 -12.98
CA THR A 175 -6.32 -5.12 -13.93
C THR A 175 -4.88 -5.53 -13.61
N ALA A 176 -4.05 -4.63 -13.09
CA ALA A 176 -2.68 -4.95 -12.72
C ALA A 176 -2.61 -6.02 -11.60
N SER A 177 -3.62 -6.05 -10.71
CA SER A 177 -3.76 -7.07 -9.68
C SER A 177 -4.60 -8.29 -10.10
N SER A 178 -5.01 -8.38 -11.37
CA SER A 178 -5.64 -9.59 -11.90
C SER A 178 -4.71 -10.80 -11.74
N GLY A 179 -5.22 -11.87 -11.12
CA GLY A 179 -4.45 -13.06 -10.75
C GLY A 179 -4.00 -13.11 -9.27
N PHE A 180 -4.41 -12.14 -8.44
CA PHE A 180 -4.39 -12.28 -6.99
C PHE A 180 -5.74 -12.76 -6.47
N LEU A 181 -5.73 -13.41 -5.30
CA LEU A 181 -6.94 -13.96 -4.67
C LEU A 181 -7.92 -12.88 -4.19
N ILE A 182 -7.40 -11.69 -3.90
CA ILE A 182 -8.15 -10.59 -3.29
C ILE A 182 -8.22 -9.46 -4.31
N LYS A 183 -9.43 -8.94 -4.53
CA LYS A 183 -9.62 -7.73 -5.34
C LYS A 183 -8.98 -6.54 -4.64
N THR A 184 -8.34 -5.67 -5.42
CA THR A 184 -7.70 -4.44 -4.89
C THR A 184 -8.61 -3.26 -5.24
N PRO A 185 -9.53 -2.83 -4.34
CA PRO A 185 -10.38 -1.69 -4.63
C PRO A 185 -9.51 -0.44 -4.77
N VAL A 186 -9.71 0.33 -5.84
CA VAL A 186 -8.97 1.57 -6.12
C VAL A 186 -9.86 2.76 -5.80
N VAL A 187 -9.50 3.44 -4.73
CA VAL A 187 -10.08 4.74 -4.34
C VAL A 187 -9.42 5.81 -5.21
N VAL A 188 -10.24 6.68 -5.80
CA VAL A 188 -9.76 7.79 -6.62
C VAL A 188 -10.28 9.06 -5.98
N ARG A 189 -9.39 10.02 -5.74
CA ARG A 189 -9.76 11.37 -5.29
C ARG A 189 -9.51 12.36 -6.43
N VAL A 190 -10.39 13.34 -6.57
CA VAL A 190 -10.31 14.39 -7.61
C VAL A 190 -10.42 15.75 -6.94
N GLY A 191 -9.62 16.70 -7.39
CA GLY A 191 -9.57 18.06 -6.86
C GLY A 191 -8.85 18.98 -7.83
N LYS A 192 -8.94 20.30 -7.59
CA LYS A 192 -8.26 21.33 -8.42
C LYS A 192 -6.79 21.52 -8.03
N SER A 193 -6.42 21.00 -6.86
CA SER A 193 -5.07 21.04 -6.33
C SER A 193 -4.80 19.75 -5.57
N LEU A 194 -3.53 19.54 -5.19
CA LEU A 194 -3.11 18.40 -4.37
C LEU A 194 -3.33 18.62 -2.87
N SER A 195 -4.01 19.70 -2.47
CA SER A 195 -4.34 19.94 -1.07
C SER A 195 -5.35 18.90 -0.58
N ASP A 196 -5.18 18.43 0.65
CA ASP A 196 -6.09 17.42 1.22
C ASP A 196 -7.53 17.94 1.34
N ASP A 197 -7.69 19.26 1.49
CA ASP A 197 -9.00 19.93 1.58
C ASP A 197 -9.71 20.00 0.22
N ASP A 198 -8.97 19.98 -0.89
CA ASP A 198 -9.55 20.06 -2.24
C ASP A 198 -9.85 18.68 -2.87
N LEU A 199 -9.24 17.61 -2.36
CA LEU A 199 -9.35 16.26 -2.92
C LEU A 199 -10.56 15.51 -2.35
N GLU A 200 -11.59 15.31 -3.16
CA GLU A 200 -12.79 14.57 -2.79
C GLU A 200 -12.81 13.16 -3.39
N GLU A 201 -13.31 12.17 -2.65
CA GLU A 201 -13.45 10.80 -3.16
C GLU A 201 -14.48 10.75 -4.30
N TYR A 202 -14.09 10.13 -5.42
CA TYR A 202 -14.93 9.98 -6.59
C TYR A 202 -15.86 8.76 -6.45
N THR A 203 -17.11 9.01 -6.07
CA THR A 203 -18.14 8.00 -5.77
C THR A 203 -19.20 7.80 -6.87
N GLN A 204 -19.06 8.47 -8.02
CA GLN A 204 -20.06 8.77 -9.05
C GLN A 204 -20.66 10.17 -8.86
N TRP A 205 -20.50 11.01 -9.87
CA TRP A 205 -20.96 12.40 -9.88
C TRP A 205 -22.47 12.45 -10.10
N GLU A 206 -23.26 12.28 -9.04
CA GLU A 206 -24.64 12.78 -9.05
C GLU A 206 -24.61 14.31 -9.04
N SER A 207 -24.71 14.90 -10.24
CA SER A 207 -25.40 16.17 -10.47
C SER A 207 -24.95 17.39 -9.65
N ARG A 208 -23.64 17.69 -9.56
CA ARG A 208 -23.18 18.91 -8.88
C ARG A 208 -22.22 19.81 -9.66
N LEU A 209 -22.38 19.98 -10.98
CA LEU A 209 -21.86 21.18 -11.68
C LEU A 209 -22.73 21.50 -12.90
N TYR A 210 -23.87 22.13 -12.66
CA TYR A 210 -24.38 23.20 -13.54
C TYR A 210 -24.66 24.41 -12.65
N CYS A 211 -23.59 25.08 -12.24
CA CYS A 211 -23.57 26.50 -11.91
C CYS A 211 -22.12 26.89 -11.66
N VAL A 212 -21.65 27.89 -12.41
CA VAL A 212 -20.25 28.37 -12.57
C VAL A 212 -19.56 27.66 -13.74
N SER A 213 -19.50 28.19 -14.97
CA SER A 213 -19.55 29.58 -15.42
C SER A 213 -19.94 29.67 -16.90
N GLU A 214 -21.09 30.25 -17.21
CA GLU A 214 -21.38 30.80 -18.54
C GLU A 214 -20.93 32.27 -18.64
N LYS A 215 -20.08 32.73 -17.72
CA LYS A 215 -19.45 34.04 -17.79
C LYS A 215 -17.96 33.89 -17.54
N GLU A 216 -17.20 34.36 -18.52
CA GLU A 216 -15.74 34.49 -18.57
C GLU A 216 -14.99 33.30 -19.16
N GLY A 217 -14.92 33.32 -20.50
CA GLY A 217 -13.92 32.58 -21.24
C GLY A 217 -12.52 33.03 -20.85
N LYS A 218 -11.79 32.16 -20.16
CA LYS A 218 -10.32 32.09 -20.20
C LYS A 218 -9.91 30.63 -20.13
N MET A 219 -9.29 30.16 -21.21
CA MET A 219 -8.56 28.89 -21.23
C MET A 219 -7.37 28.99 -20.28
N GLY A 220 -7.53 28.47 -19.07
CA GLY A 220 -6.44 28.13 -18.17
C GLY A 220 -6.40 26.62 -18.03
N GLY A 221 -5.31 26.00 -18.49
CA GLY A 221 -5.02 24.62 -18.11
C GLY A 221 -4.93 24.54 -16.59
N VAL A 222 -5.61 23.58 -15.99
CA VAL A 222 -5.57 23.31 -14.56
C VAL A 222 -4.84 21.99 -14.37
N LEU A 223 -3.97 21.98 -13.37
CA LEU A 223 -3.15 20.86 -12.92
C LEU A 223 -4.09 19.71 -12.50
#